data_AF-A0A945Q0U8-F1
#
_entry.id   AF-A0A945Q0U8-F1
#
_cell.length_a   1.000
_cell.length_b   1.000
_cell.length_c   1.000
_cell.angle_alpha   90.00
_cell.angle_beta   90.00
_cell.angle_gamma   90.00
#
_symmetry.space_group_name_H-M   'P 1'
#
loop_
_entity.id
_entity.type
_entity.pdbx_description
1 polymer ?
#
loop_
_entity_poly.entity_id
_entity_poly.type
_entity_poly.pdbx_seq_one_letter_code
_entity_poly.pdbx_strand_id
1 'polypeptide(L)'
;MTPELEEAIDAMSRGVKGFHFGRYDIRVPSEVDLMAGRNIRIIELNGLTSESANIYDPKYGLFFAYRTLFEQFRIAFEIAEASLAEGNRADGLRETFRLIVRYGLGKPSEQK
;
A
#
# COMPACT_ATOMS: atom_id res chain seq x y z
N MET A 1 4.93 -0.03 -17.80
CA MET A 1 3.75 -0.80 -17.36
C MET A 1 2.88 -1.00 -18.59
N THR A 2 2.32 -2.20 -18.79
CA THR A 2 1.37 -2.47 -19.87
C THR A 2 -0.05 -2.09 -19.42
N PRO A 3 -0.95 -1.71 -20.35
CA PRO A 3 -2.34 -1.44 -20.02
C PRO A 3 -3.05 -2.62 -19.33
N GLU A 4 -2.74 -3.85 -19.73
CA GLU A 4 -3.35 -5.06 -19.17
C GLU A 4 -2.93 -5.29 -17.72
N LEU A 5 -1.66 -5.03 -17.38
CA LEU A 5 -1.19 -5.09 -16.01
C LEU A 5 -1.83 -3.98 -15.17
N GLU A 6 -1.94 -2.76 -15.71
CA GLU A 6 -2.59 -1.64 -15.02
C GLU A 6 -4.05 -1.95 -14.66
N GLU A 7 -4.82 -2.45 -15.63
CA GLU A 7 -6.21 -2.84 -15.41
C GLU A 7 -6.33 -3.97 -14.37
N ALA A 8 -5.43 -4.96 -14.41
CA ALA A 8 -5.43 -6.04 -13.43
C ALA A 8 -5.13 -5.52 -12.00
N ILE A 9 -4.13 -4.66 -11.83
CA ILE A 9 -3.80 -4.06 -10.51
C ILE A 9 -4.96 -3.18 -10.02
N ASP A 10 -5.56 -2.39 -10.90
CA ASP A 10 -6.68 -1.52 -10.55
C ASP A 10 -7.92 -2.33 -10.14
N ALA A 11 -8.27 -3.38 -10.88
CA ALA A 11 -9.36 -4.29 -10.53
C ALA A 11 -9.14 -4.95 -9.17
N MET A 12 -7.91 -5.40 -8.86
CA MET A 12 -7.57 -5.94 -7.55
C MET A 12 -7.72 -4.89 -6.44
N SER A 13 -7.27 -3.66 -6.70
CA SER A 13 -7.31 -2.56 -5.73
C SER A 13 -8.73 -2.11 -5.40
N ARG A 14 -9.62 -2.03 -6.40
CA ARG A 14 -11.05 -1.76 -6.19
C ARG A 14 -11.76 -2.82 -5.35
N GLY A 15 -11.23 -4.05 -5.30
CA GLY A 15 -11.73 -5.12 -4.45
C GLY A 15 -11.49 -4.90 -2.96
N VAL A 16 -10.56 -4.02 -2.59
CA VAL A 16 -10.23 -3.72 -1.19
C VAL A 16 -10.90 -2.40 -0.78
N LYS A 17 -12.00 -2.50 -0.04
CA LYS A 17 -12.76 -1.32 0.41
C LYS A 17 -11.88 -0.39 1.25
N GLY A 18 -11.82 0.88 0.86
CA GLY A 18 -11.05 1.92 1.58
C GLY A 18 -9.55 1.85 1.33
N PHE A 19 -9.10 1.11 0.32
CA PHE A 19 -7.70 1.10 -0.10
C PHE A 19 -7.45 2.19 -1.15
N HIS A 20 -6.51 3.08 -0.86
CA HIS A 20 -6.15 4.19 -1.73
C HIS A 20 -4.66 4.21 -2.10
N PHE A 21 -3.80 3.63 -1.24
CA PHE A 21 -2.36 3.66 -1.42
C PHE A 21 -1.69 2.46 -0.73
N GLY A 22 -0.76 1.83 -1.44
CA GLY A 22 0.04 0.73 -0.92
C GLY A 22 0.82 0.02 -2.03
N ARG A 23 1.45 -1.10 -1.65
CA ARG A 23 2.22 -1.97 -2.54
C ARG A 23 1.69 -3.39 -2.45
N TYR A 24 1.62 -4.07 -3.59
CA TYR A 24 1.43 -5.51 -3.62
C TYR A 24 2.77 -6.23 -3.73
N ASP A 25 2.97 -7.21 -2.86
CA ASP A 25 4.01 -8.20 -3.06
C ASP A 25 3.33 -9.39 -3.75
N ILE A 26 3.69 -9.64 -5.01
CA ILE A 26 3.03 -10.62 -5.88
C ILE A 26 3.98 -11.72 -6.33
N ARG A 27 3.39 -12.87 -6.66
CA ARG A 27 4.07 -13.97 -7.33
C ARG A 27 3.37 -14.29 -8.64
N VAL A 28 4.17 -14.40 -9.69
CA VAL A 28 3.74 -14.71 -11.07
C VAL A 28 4.59 -15.87 -11.63
N PRO A 29 4.07 -16.68 -12.56
CA PRO A 29 4.85 -17.76 -13.17
C PRO A 29 5.93 -17.27 -14.13
N SER A 30 5.71 -16.12 -14.79
CA SER A 30 6.63 -15.56 -15.77
C SER A 30 6.44 -14.04 -15.93
N GLU A 31 7.42 -13.37 -16.55
CA GLU A 31 7.29 -11.96 -16.92
C GLU A 31 6.19 -11.72 -17.96
N VAL A 32 5.98 -12.67 -18.88
CA VAL A 32 4.90 -12.60 -19.87
C VAL A 32 3.54 -12.61 -19.19
N ASP A 33 3.35 -13.45 -18.16
CA ASP A 33 2.13 -13.46 -17.35
C ASP A 33 1.95 -12.14 -16.59
N LEU A 34 3.03 -11.60 -16.01
CA LEU A 34 3.00 -10.30 -15.33
C LEU A 34 2.53 -9.19 -16.27
N MET A 35 3.17 -9.05 -17.43
CA MET A 35 2.83 -8.00 -18.40
C MET A 35 1.43 -8.20 -18.99
N ALA A 36 0.92 -9.43 -19.05
CA ALA A 36 -0.46 -9.70 -19.47
C ALA A 36 -1.49 -9.56 -18.33
N GLY A 37 -1.07 -9.22 -17.11
CA GLY A 37 -1.97 -9.13 -15.95
C GLY A 37 -2.57 -10.47 -15.51
N ARG A 38 -1.96 -11.61 -15.85
CA ARG A 38 -2.50 -12.96 -15.62
C ARG A 38 -1.76 -13.72 -14.54
N ASN A 39 -2.44 -14.69 -13.93
CA ASN A 39 -1.85 -15.63 -12.96
C ASN A 39 -1.14 -14.94 -11.78
N ILE A 40 -1.56 -13.71 -11.45
CA ILE A 40 -1.01 -12.93 -10.33
C ILE A 40 -1.56 -13.52 -9.02
N ARG A 41 -0.66 -13.90 -8.12
CA ARG A 41 -1.00 -14.25 -6.73
C ARG A 41 -0.47 -13.18 -5.79
N ILE A 42 -1.37 -12.56 -5.04
CA ILE A 42 -1.01 -11.60 -3.98
C ILE A 42 -0.51 -12.39 -2.78
N ILE A 43 0.71 -12.07 -2.35
CA ILE A 43 1.33 -12.63 -1.14
C ILE A 43 1.05 -11.70 0.04
N GLU A 44 1.20 -10.39 -0.17
CA GLU A 44 0.95 -9.36 0.84
C GLU A 44 0.44 -8.08 0.18
N LEU A 45 -0.45 -7.38 0.88
CA LEU A 45 -0.82 -6.00 0.59
C LEU A 45 -0.28 -5.09 1.69
N ASN A 46 0.75 -4.35 1.33
CA ASN A 46 1.46 -3.43 2.19
C ASN A 46 0.81 -2.04 2.12
N GLY A 47 0.20 -1.59 3.22
CA GLY A 47 -0.47 -0.29 3.29
C GLY A 47 0.48 0.88 3.59
N LEU A 48 -0.10 1.99 4.07
CA LEU A 48 0.57 3.26 4.33
C LEU A 48 1.86 3.16 5.17
N THR A 49 1.92 2.22 6.13
CA THR A 49 3.06 2.07 7.05
C THR A 49 4.24 1.31 6.45
N SER A 50 4.12 0.77 5.24
CA SER A 50 5.24 0.08 4.57
C SER A 50 6.13 1.07 3.86
N GLU A 51 7.43 0.96 4.05
CA GLU A 51 8.42 1.68 3.26
C GLU A 51 8.56 1.07 1.86
N SER A 52 9.01 1.89 0.91
CA SER A 52 9.28 1.43 -0.46
C SER A 52 10.55 0.58 -0.50
N ALA A 53 10.44 -0.68 -0.94
CA ALA A 53 11.57 -1.62 -0.94
C ALA A 53 12.77 -1.15 -1.79
N ASN A 54 12.54 -0.31 -2.80
CA ASN A 54 13.59 0.22 -3.67
C ASN A 54 14.59 1.13 -2.94
N ILE A 55 14.26 1.69 -1.77
CA ILE A 55 15.19 2.55 -1.02
C ILE A 55 16.39 1.77 -0.45
N TYR A 56 16.26 0.44 -0.38
CA TYR A 56 17.29 -0.48 0.11
C TYR A 56 18.14 -1.09 -1.00
N ASP A 57 17.89 -0.76 -2.27
CA ASP A 57 18.72 -1.23 -3.37
C ASP A 57 20.11 -0.57 -3.29
N PRO A 58 21.21 -1.34 -3.25
CA PRO A 58 22.56 -0.82 -3.08
C PRO A 58 23.00 0.14 -4.20
N LYS A 59 22.30 0.17 -5.33
CA LYS A 59 22.57 1.14 -6.41
C LYS A 59 22.16 2.57 -6.05
N TYR A 60 21.35 2.76 -5.01
CA TYR A 60 20.85 4.08 -4.60
C TYR A 60 21.49 4.55 -3.29
N GLY A 61 21.73 5.85 -3.20
CA GLY A 61 22.24 6.50 -1.99
C GLY A 61 21.13 7.03 -1.07
N LEU A 62 21.53 7.48 0.12
CA LEU A 62 20.61 7.98 1.15
C LEU A 62 19.67 9.11 0.69
N PHE A 63 20.16 10.01 -0.18
CA PHE A 63 19.32 11.08 -0.74
C PHE A 63 18.14 10.54 -1.56
N PHE A 64 18.35 9.46 -2.32
CA PHE A 64 17.29 8.80 -3.08
C PHE A 64 16.24 8.22 -2.11
N ALA A 65 16.70 7.54 -1.06
CA ALA A 65 15.82 6.97 -0.04
C ALA A 65 14.91 8.04 0.59
N TYR A 66 15.48 9.16 1.06
CA TYR A 66 14.69 10.26 1.63
C TYR A 66 13.71 10.87 0.63
N ARG A 67 14.15 11.11 -0.61
CA ARG A 67 13.26 11.65 -1.65
C ARG A 67 12.07 10.72 -1.91
N THR A 68 12.30 9.41 -1.96
CA THR A 68 11.24 8.42 -2.13
C THR A 68 10.29 8.39 -0.94
N LEU A 69 10.80 8.44 0.29
CA LEU A 69 9.96 8.49 1.49
C LEU A 69 9.12 9.77 1.57
N PHE A 70 9.71 10.93 1.27
CA PHE A 70 8.97 12.20 1.26
C PHE A 70 7.86 12.21 0.21
N GLU A 71 8.12 11.66 -0.98
CA GLU A 71 7.10 11.54 -2.01
C GLU A 71 5.96 10.61 -1.59
N GLN A 72 6.28 9.48 -0.97
CA GLN A 72 5.28 8.59 -0.39
C GLN A 72 4.41 9.28 0.67
N PHE A 73 5.03 10.04 1.60
CA PHE A 73 4.26 10.79 2.59
C PHE A 73 3.44 11.92 1.98
N ARG A 74 3.95 12.62 0.96
CA ARG A 74 3.20 13.65 0.23
C ARG A 74 1.90 13.07 -0.34
N ILE A 75 1.98 11.95 -1.06
CA ILE A 75 0.80 11.26 -1.62
C ILE A 75 -0.17 10.84 -0.51
N ALA A 76 0.34 10.32 0.60
CA ALA A 76 -0.50 9.94 1.73
C ALA A 76 -1.27 11.12 2.33
N PHE A 77 -0.62 12.29 2.48
CA PHE A 77 -1.28 13.50 2.96
C PHE A 77 -2.33 14.01 1.97
N GLU A 78 -2.06 13.97 0.67
CA GLU A 78 -3.04 14.36 -0.37
C GLU A 78 -4.29 13.47 -0.34
N ILE A 79 -4.11 12.16 -0.17
CA ILE A 79 -5.22 11.22 0.00
C ILE A 79 -5.99 11.52 1.29
N ALA A 80 -5.30 11.82 2.39
CA ALA A 80 -5.94 12.17 3.66
C ALA A 80 -6.76 13.46 3.53
N GLU A 81 -6.23 14.50 2.89
CA GLU A 81 -6.93 15.74 2.61
C GLU A 81 -8.19 15.51 1.76
N ALA A 82 -8.08 14.73 0.68
CA ALA A 82 -9.22 14.35 -0.15
C ALA A 82 -10.29 13.59 0.66
N SER A 83 -9.87 12.63 1.49
CA SER A 83 -10.79 11.86 2.34
C SER A 83 -11.51 12.74 3.36
N LEU A 84 -10.83 13.72 3.96
CA LEU A 84 -11.43 14.69 4.87
C LEU A 84 -12.43 15.60 4.14
N ALA A 85 -12.12 16.01 2.91
CA ALA A 85 -13.02 16.82 2.08
C ALA A 85 -14.32 16.07 1.72
N GLU A 86 -14.27 14.75 1.60
CA GLU A 86 -15.44 13.87 1.42
C GLU A 86 -16.26 13.68 2.71
N GLY A 87 -15.83 14.27 3.84
CA GLY A 87 -16.52 14.23 5.13
C GLY A 87 -16.11 13.07 6.04
N ASN A 88 -15.09 12.30 5.67
CA ASN A 88 -14.49 11.32 6.58
C ASN A 88 -13.78 12.04 7.73
N ARG A 89 -13.54 11.33 8.84
CA ARG A 89 -12.90 11.89 10.03
C ARG A 89 -11.61 11.16 10.31
N ALA A 90 -10.56 11.93 10.56
CA ALA A 90 -9.33 11.38 11.13
C ALA A 90 -9.58 10.95 12.57
N ASP A 91 -9.10 9.76 12.92
CA ASP A 91 -9.05 9.30 14.30
C ASP A 91 -8.14 10.21 15.14
N GLY A 92 -8.55 10.48 16.38
CA GLY A 92 -7.70 11.19 17.34
C GLY A 92 -6.56 10.29 17.83
N LEU A 93 -5.46 10.90 18.30
CA LEU A 93 -4.26 10.20 18.77
C LEU A 93 -4.54 9.04 19.74
N ARG A 94 -5.54 9.22 20.64
CA ARG A 94 -5.95 8.18 21.58
C ARG A 94 -6.53 6.94 20.89
N GLU A 95 -7.35 7.15 19.86
CA GLU A 95 -7.95 6.04 19.11
C GLU A 95 -6.87 5.37 18.25
N THR A 96 -6.05 6.14 17.53
CA THR A 96 -4.91 5.62 16.78
C THR A 96 -4.00 4.76 17.65
N PHE A 97 -3.61 5.26 18.83
CA PHE A 97 -2.79 4.49 19.77
C PHE A 97 -3.50 3.22 20.26
N ARG A 98 -4.80 3.29 20.57
CA ARG A 98 -5.59 2.11 20.94
C ARG A 98 -5.59 1.06 19.82
N LEU A 99 -5.76 1.48 18.57
CA LEU A 99 -5.75 0.58 17.42
C LEU A 99 -4.37 -0.05 17.22
N ILE A 100 -3.29 0.73 17.31
CA ILE A 100 -1.91 0.23 17.24
C ILE A 100 -1.67 -0.83 18.33
N VAL A 101 -2.06 -0.56 19.57
CA VAL A 101 -1.92 -1.53 20.67
C VAL A 101 -2.77 -2.78 20.42
N ARG A 102 -4.02 -2.61 19.96
CA ARG A 102 -4.96 -3.72 19.72
C ARG A 102 -4.47 -4.68 18.64
N TYR A 103 -3.94 -4.15 17.53
CA TYR A 103 -3.50 -4.96 16.39
C TYR A 103 -2.01 -5.31 16.45
N GLY A 104 -1.17 -4.48 17.08
CA GLY A 104 0.27 -4.72 17.24
C GLY A 104 0.65 -5.69 18.36
N LEU A 105 -0.20 -5.89 19.38
CA LEU A 105 0.03 -6.85 20.47
C LEU A 105 -0.63 -8.23 20.26
N GLY A 106 -1.04 -8.56 19.04
CA GLY A 106 -1.37 -9.94 18.66
C GLY A 106 -2.60 -10.53 19.35
N LYS A 107 -3.78 -9.92 19.21
CA LYS A 107 -5.02 -10.72 19.25
C LYS A 107 -5.35 -11.16 17.83
N PRO A 108 -5.44 -12.47 17.54
CA PRO A 108 -5.85 -12.95 16.23
C PRO A 108 -7.24 -12.39 15.94
N SER A 109 -7.40 -11.73 14.80
CA SER A 109 -8.71 -11.42 14.26
C SER A 109 -9.40 -12.75 13.95
N GLU A 110 -10.52 -13.02 14.62
CA GLU A 110 -11.49 -13.98 14.10
C GLU A 110 -11.92 -13.47 12.72
N GLN A 111 -11.39 -14.10 11.67
CA GLN A 111 -11.94 -13.98 10.33
C GLN A 111 -13.29 -14.70 10.34
N LYS A 112 -14.38 -13.94 10.18
CA LYS A 112 -15.66 -14.43 9.68
C LYS A 112 -15.78 -14.10 8.21
#